data_AF-D5ADB7-F1
#
_entry.id   AF-D5ADB7-F1
#
_cell.length_a   1.000
_cell.length_b   1.000
_cell.length_c   1.000
_cell.angle_alpha   90.00
_cell.angle_beta   90.00
_cell.angle_gamma   90.00
#
_symmetry.space_group_name_H-M   'P 1'
#
loop_
_entity.id
_entity.type
_entity.pdbx_description
1 polymer ?
#
loop_
_entity_poly.entity_id
_entity_poly.type
_entity_poly.pdbx_seq_one_letter_code
_entity_poly.pdbx_strand_id
1 'polypeptide(L)'
;MEEGQFENLPGKGRPLDLDSNPHADPAEDTLYRILSKNGFAPEWVELNKDIRLQITDWRKALRKVWARKSTDGGIKWKEESTKLQECLHDINNKVFRYNLIAPFGRQMFGFKWEKELQWIEHPDS
;
A
#
# COMPACT_ATOMS: atom_id res chain seq x y z
N MET A 1 -43.49 -41.42 -4.11
CA MET A 1 -43.08 -40.12 -3.54
C MET A 1 -41.90 -40.42 -2.64
N GLU A 2 -40.70 -39.99 -3.03
CA GLU A 2 -39.49 -40.14 -2.21
C GLU A 2 -39.31 -38.86 -1.39
N GLU A 3 -39.32 -38.97 -0.06
CA GLU A 3 -39.04 -37.85 0.83
C GLU A 3 -37.54 -37.53 0.81
N GLY A 4 -37.20 -36.35 0.27
CA GLY A 4 -35.82 -35.89 0.19
C GLY A 4 -35.24 -35.56 1.57
N GLN A 5 -34.12 -36.20 1.93
CA GLN A 5 -33.40 -36.00 3.21
C GLN A 5 -32.63 -34.67 3.31
N PHE A 6 -33.05 -33.62 2.58
CA PHE A 6 -32.37 -32.32 2.55
C PHE A 6 -32.87 -31.31 3.60
N GLU A 7 -33.82 -31.72 4.44
CA GLU A 7 -34.45 -30.83 5.42
C GLU A 7 -33.57 -30.48 6.65
N ASN A 8 -32.41 -31.12 6.84
CA ASN A 8 -31.62 -31.02 8.08
C ASN A 8 -30.14 -30.62 7.89
N LEU A 9 -29.84 -29.75 6.91
CA LEU A 9 -28.51 -29.16 6.79
C LEU A 9 -28.38 -27.91 7.68
N PRO A 10 -27.31 -27.78 8.50
CA PRO A 10 -27.06 -26.57 9.28
C PRO A 10 -26.80 -25.39 8.33
N GLY A 11 -27.74 -24.45 8.27
CA GLY A 11 -27.65 -23.27 7.38
C GLY A 11 -28.93 -22.96 6.59
N LYS A 12 -29.95 -23.84 6.62
CA LYS A 12 -31.24 -23.61 5.97
C LYS A 12 -31.88 -22.30 6.50
N GLY A 13 -32.05 -21.30 5.62
CA GLY A 13 -32.75 -20.05 5.92
C GLY A 13 -31.91 -18.87 6.42
N ARG A 14 -30.58 -19.00 6.57
CA ARG A 14 -29.75 -17.79 6.74
C ARG A 14 -29.67 -17.06 5.40
N PRO A 15 -29.89 -15.72 5.36
CA PRO A 15 -29.65 -14.94 4.16
C PRO A 15 -28.24 -15.24 3.65
N LEU A 16 -28.13 -15.63 2.38
CA LEU A 16 -26.84 -15.81 1.74
C LEU A 16 -26.16 -14.44 1.73
N ASP A 17 -25.06 -14.29 2.46
CA ASP A 17 -24.32 -13.02 2.54
C ASP A 17 -23.57 -12.82 1.22
N LEU A 18 -24.23 -12.13 0.28
CA LEU A 18 -23.74 -11.88 -1.09
C LEU A 18 -22.57 -10.88 -1.15
N ASP A 19 -22.21 -10.28 -0.01
CA ASP A 19 -21.06 -9.38 0.11
C ASP A 19 -19.71 -10.12 0.20
N SER A 20 -19.73 -11.45 0.13
CA SER A 20 -18.50 -12.25 0.09
C SER A 20 -17.77 -12.01 -1.22
N ASN A 21 -16.50 -11.58 -1.14
CA ASN A 21 -15.64 -11.50 -2.31
C ASN A 21 -15.33 -12.93 -2.80
N PRO A 22 -15.87 -13.37 -3.96
CA PRO A 22 -15.70 -14.75 -4.44
C PRO A 22 -14.25 -15.08 -4.78
N HIS A 23 -13.39 -14.07 -4.83
CA HIS A 23 -11.97 -14.18 -5.16
C HIS A 23 -11.06 -14.04 -3.93
N ALA A 24 -11.60 -13.82 -2.73
CA ALA A 24 -10.83 -13.79 -1.49
C ALA A 24 -10.85 -15.16 -0.80
N ASP A 25 -9.78 -15.47 -0.08
CA ASP A 25 -9.80 -16.61 0.83
C ASP A 25 -10.90 -16.40 1.90
N PRO A 26 -11.73 -17.41 2.24
CA PRO A 26 -12.82 -17.24 3.20
C PRO A 26 -12.41 -16.72 4.58
N ALA A 27 -11.18 -17.01 5.03
CA ALA A 27 -10.68 -16.48 6.30
C ALA A 27 -10.31 -15.00 6.18
N GLU A 28 -9.70 -14.58 5.07
CA GLU A 28 -9.41 -13.17 4.78
C GLU A 28 -10.69 -12.34 4.61
N ASP A 29 -11.66 -12.86 3.85
CA ASP A 29 -12.98 -12.23 3.66
C ASP A 29 -13.71 -12.05 5.00
N THR A 30 -13.63 -13.05 5.87
CA THR A 30 -14.19 -12.98 7.23
C THR A 30 -13.48 -11.92 8.08
N LEU A 31 -12.14 -11.88 8.06
CA LEU A 31 -11.36 -10.87 8.79
C LEU A 31 -11.70 -9.44 8.34
N TYR A 32 -11.78 -9.19 7.02
CA TYR A 32 -12.16 -7.89 6.48
C TYR A 32 -13.56 -7.47 6.91
N ARG A 33 -14.51 -8.41 6.90
CA ARG A 33 -15.88 -8.18 7.34
C ARG A 33 -15.94 -7.78 8.82
N ILE A 34 -15.16 -8.45 9.68
CA ILE A 34 -15.11 -8.14 11.11
C ILE A 34 -14.52 -6.75 11.34
N LEU A 35 -13.39 -6.42 10.70
CA LEU A 35 -12.74 -5.13 10.85
C LEU A 35 -13.63 -3.97 10.36
N SER A 36 -14.20 -4.12 9.16
CA SER A 36 -15.11 -3.14 8.56
C SER A 36 -16.36 -2.92 9.41
N LYS A 37 -16.97 -3.99 9.94
CA LYS A 37 -18.13 -3.90 10.84
C LYS A 37 -17.85 -3.15 12.14
N ASN A 38 -16.60 -3.15 12.62
CA ASN A 38 -16.20 -2.41 13.81
C ASN A 38 -15.64 -1.00 13.49
N GLY A 39 -15.69 -0.58 12.22
CA GLY A 39 -15.19 0.73 11.78
C GLY A 39 -13.67 0.84 11.71
N PHE A 40 -12.94 -0.28 11.77
CA PHE A 40 -11.48 -0.30 11.70
C PHE A 40 -11.00 -0.70 10.31
N ALA A 41 -10.00 0.00 9.81
CA ALA A 41 -9.32 -0.36 8.57
C ALA A 41 -8.31 -1.50 8.83
N PRO A 42 -8.18 -2.48 7.91
CA PRO A 42 -7.09 -3.45 7.96
C PRO A 42 -5.72 -2.79 7.97
N GLU A 43 -4.73 -3.42 8.61
CA GLU A 43 -3.36 -2.89 8.74
C GLU A 43 -2.77 -2.48 7.38
N TRP A 44 -2.95 -3.31 6.35
CA TRP A 44 -2.42 -3.01 5.01
C TRP A 44 -3.07 -1.75 4.39
N VAL A 45 -4.33 -1.44 4.73
CA VAL A 45 -5.00 -0.21 4.25
C VAL A 45 -4.35 1.01 4.87
N GLU A 46 -4.12 0.99 6.18
CA GLU A 46 -3.45 2.08 6.88
C GLU A 46 -2.00 2.25 6.42
N LEU A 47 -1.28 1.13 6.26
CA LEU A 47 0.10 1.14 5.75
C LEU A 47 0.17 1.67 4.31
N ASN A 48 -0.83 1.37 3.46
CA ASN A 48 -0.92 1.95 2.11
C ASN A 48 -1.05 3.46 2.14
N LYS A 49 -1.93 4.00 3.01
CA LYS A 49 -2.10 5.44 3.20
C LYS A 49 -0.79 6.08 3.68
N ASP A 50 -0.14 5.48 4.66
CA ASP A 50 1.13 5.96 5.22
C ASP A 50 2.25 6.04 4.17
N ILE A 51 2.43 4.98 3.37
CA ILE A 51 3.40 4.95 2.27
C ILE A 51 3.11 6.06 1.25
N ARG A 52 1.83 6.24 0.87
CA ARG A 52 1.43 7.26 -0.12
C ARG A 52 1.67 8.69 0.37
N LEU A 53 1.43 8.95 1.65
CA LEU A 53 1.73 10.25 2.26
C LEU A 53 3.23 10.50 2.31
N GLN A 54 4.01 9.53 2.81
CA GLN A 54 5.47 9.66 2.93
C GLN A 54 6.16 9.84 1.60
N ILE A 55 5.78 9.09 0.55
CA ILE A 55 6.41 9.29 -0.78
C ILE A 55 6.05 10.65 -1.35
N THR A 56 4.85 11.16 -1.08
CA THR A 56 4.43 12.51 -1.53
C THR A 56 5.27 13.58 -0.86
N ASP A 57 5.47 13.49 0.45
CA ASP A 57 6.27 14.47 1.20
C ASP A 57 7.76 14.34 0.90
N TRP A 58 8.27 13.12 0.74
CA TRP A 58 9.63 12.85 0.28
C TRP A 58 9.89 13.46 -1.09
N ARG A 59 8.98 13.33 -2.06
CA ARG A 59 9.10 13.97 -3.39
C ARG A 59 9.13 15.49 -3.30
N LYS A 60 8.33 16.11 -2.41
CA LYS A 60 8.38 17.56 -2.17
C LYS A 60 9.74 17.98 -1.62
N ALA A 61 10.28 17.23 -0.65
CA ALA A 61 11.60 17.49 -0.09
C ALA A 61 12.69 17.35 -1.16
N LEU A 62 12.65 16.29 -1.96
CA LEU A 62 13.59 16.06 -3.05
C LEU A 62 13.59 17.21 -4.06
N ARG A 63 12.42 17.70 -4.51
CA ARG A 63 12.33 18.85 -5.41
C ARG A 63 12.94 20.13 -4.81
N LYS A 64 12.71 20.37 -3.52
CA LYS A 64 13.25 21.55 -2.82
C LYS A 64 14.78 21.51 -2.76
N VAL A 65 15.35 20.34 -2.48
CA VAL A 65 16.80 20.13 -2.43
C VAL A 65 17.39 20.19 -3.85
N TRP A 66 16.71 19.60 -4.84
CA TRP A 66 17.11 19.64 -6.25
C TRP A 66 17.20 21.07 -6.79
N ALA A 67 16.20 21.91 -6.52
CA ALA A 67 16.19 23.31 -6.96
C ALA A 67 17.36 24.14 -6.39
N ARG A 68 17.94 23.73 -5.25
CA ARG A 68 19.06 24.42 -4.59
C ARG A 68 20.42 23.91 -5.06
N LYS A 69 20.48 22.76 -5.73
CA LYS A 69 21.71 22.12 -6.20
C LYS A 69 22.62 23.06 -7.00
N SER A 70 22.04 23.93 -7.82
CA SER A 70 22.80 24.90 -8.64
C SER A 70 23.41 26.06 -7.84
N THR A 71 22.99 26.27 -6.59
CA THR A 71 23.37 27.45 -5.79
C THR A 71 24.52 27.22 -4.81
N ASP A 72 24.79 25.98 -4.38
CA ASP A 72 25.79 25.69 -3.32
C ASP A 72 27.08 25.00 -3.79
N GLY A 73 27.26 24.82 -5.10
CA GLY A 73 28.45 24.13 -5.64
C GLY A 73 28.47 22.62 -5.41
N GLY A 74 27.37 22.02 -4.94
CA GLY A 74 27.16 20.57 -4.89
C GLY A 74 27.52 19.89 -3.56
N ILE A 75 28.04 20.64 -2.58
CA ILE A 75 28.44 20.08 -1.28
C ILE A 75 27.21 19.76 -0.42
N LYS A 76 26.27 20.70 -0.27
CA LYS A 76 25.06 20.45 0.54
C LYS A 76 24.12 19.47 -0.17
N TRP A 77 24.07 19.51 -1.50
CA TRP A 77 23.37 18.49 -2.29
C TRP A 77 23.81 17.08 -1.90
N LYS A 78 25.11 16.82 -1.76
CA LYS A 78 25.61 15.49 -1.41
C LYS A 78 25.08 15.01 -0.05
N GLU A 79 25.19 15.85 0.99
CA GLU A 79 24.70 15.51 2.33
C GLU A 79 23.18 15.34 2.40
N GLU A 80 22.42 16.26 1.77
CA GLU A 80 20.96 16.18 1.75
C GLU A 80 20.48 14.99 0.89
N SER A 81 21.18 14.64 -0.18
CA SER A 81 20.85 13.48 -1.01
C SER A 81 21.03 12.16 -0.27
N THR A 82 22.07 12.00 0.56
CA THR A 82 22.25 10.81 1.39
C THR A 82 21.06 10.62 2.34
N LYS A 83 20.65 11.69 3.03
CA LYS A 83 19.48 11.65 3.94
C LYS A 83 18.19 11.28 3.19
N LEU A 84 18.00 11.82 1.99
CA LEU A 84 16.84 11.48 1.16
C LEU A 84 16.89 10.02 0.68
N GLN A 85 18.06 9.48 0.38
CA GLN A 85 18.22 8.06 0.04
C GLN A 85 17.89 7.13 1.21
N GLU A 86 18.32 7.49 2.43
CA GLU A 86 17.94 6.77 3.66
C GLU A 86 16.43 6.79 3.88
N CYS A 87 15.79 7.96 3.78
CA CYS A 87 14.33 8.04 3.88
C CYS A 87 13.61 7.22 2.80
N LEU A 88 14.14 7.18 1.57
CA LEU A 88 13.57 6.35 0.49
C LEU A 88 13.70 4.86 0.82
N HIS A 89 14.82 4.44 1.43
CA HIS A 89 15.02 3.08 1.90
C HIS A 89 13.97 2.71 2.97
N ASP A 90 13.70 3.59 3.93
CA ASP A 90 12.67 3.36 4.95
C ASP A 90 11.27 3.23 4.35
N ILE A 91 10.93 4.05 3.36
CA ILE A 91 9.67 3.93 2.61
C ILE A 91 9.61 2.57 1.91
N ASN A 92 10.71 2.12 1.30
CA ASN A 92 10.78 0.81 0.65
C ASN A 92 10.66 -0.36 1.64
N ASN A 93 11.18 -0.23 2.86
CA ASN A 93 10.96 -1.21 3.92
C ASN A 93 9.48 -1.31 4.29
N LYS A 94 8.75 -0.18 4.30
CA LYS A 94 7.30 -0.18 4.49
C LYS A 94 6.57 -0.82 3.31
N VAL A 95 6.99 -0.55 2.07
CA VAL A 95 6.45 -1.22 0.88
C VAL A 95 6.65 -2.73 0.95
N PHE A 96 7.82 -3.18 1.39
CA PHE A 96 8.10 -4.60 1.60
C PHE A 96 7.14 -5.19 2.64
N ARG A 97 7.00 -4.58 3.81
CA ARG A 97 6.05 -5.01 4.85
C ARG A 97 4.62 -5.05 4.32
N TYR A 98 4.20 -4.01 3.61
CA TYR A 98 2.88 -3.94 2.97
C TYR A 98 2.67 -5.12 2.03
N ASN A 99 3.64 -5.44 1.18
CA ASN A 99 3.54 -6.55 0.22
C ASN A 99 3.42 -7.93 0.88
N LEU A 100 3.87 -8.08 2.13
CA LEU A 100 3.73 -9.31 2.90
C LEU A 100 2.32 -9.50 3.47
N ILE A 101 1.58 -8.41 3.72
CA ILE A 101 0.27 -8.44 4.38
C ILE A 101 -0.90 -8.04 3.47
N ALA A 102 -0.60 -7.46 2.31
CA ALA A 102 -1.61 -7.04 1.35
C ALA A 102 -2.10 -8.26 0.54
N PRO A 103 -3.40 -8.30 0.18
CA PRO A 103 -3.93 -9.29 -0.73
C PRO A 103 -3.16 -9.35 -2.05
N PHE A 104 -3.15 -10.54 -2.66
CA PHE A 104 -2.62 -10.72 -3.99
C PHE A 104 -3.25 -9.73 -5.00
N GLY A 105 -2.43 -9.20 -5.91
CA GLY A 105 -2.85 -8.17 -6.87
C GLY A 105 -2.91 -6.74 -6.32
N ARG A 106 -2.73 -6.52 -5.01
CA ARG A 106 -2.63 -5.18 -4.40
C ARG A 106 -1.21 -4.77 -4.02
N GLN A 107 -0.23 -5.64 -4.26
CA GLN A 107 1.19 -5.39 -3.98
C GLN A 107 1.73 -4.21 -4.80
N MET A 108 2.77 -3.55 -4.26
CA MET A 108 3.37 -2.34 -4.81
C MET A 108 4.84 -2.59 -5.17
N PHE A 109 5.30 -1.89 -6.22
CA PHE A 109 6.73 -1.83 -6.52
C PHE A 109 7.44 -0.85 -5.59
N GLY A 110 8.67 -1.19 -5.22
CA GLY A 110 9.56 -0.25 -4.52
C GLY A 110 9.95 0.94 -5.41
N PHE A 111 10.25 2.05 -4.77
CA PHE A 111 10.70 3.29 -5.40
C PHE A 111 12.22 3.25 -5.63
N LYS A 112 12.68 3.74 -6.78
CA LYS A 112 14.10 3.76 -7.15
C LYS A 112 14.59 5.19 -7.25
N TRP A 113 15.72 5.48 -6.61
CA TRP A 113 16.31 6.82 -6.58
C TRP A 113 16.52 7.41 -7.97
N GLU A 114 17.10 6.63 -8.89
CA GLU A 114 17.44 7.08 -10.25
C GLU A 114 16.20 7.42 -11.05
N LYS A 115 15.13 6.63 -10.90
CA LYS A 115 13.85 6.91 -11.55
C LYS A 115 13.28 8.21 -11.03
N GLU A 116 13.22 8.39 -9.71
CA GLU A 116 12.65 9.61 -9.11
C GLU A 116 13.44 10.88 -9.50
N LEU A 117 14.76 10.79 -9.69
CA LEU A 117 15.56 11.89 -10.23
C LEU A 117 15.22 12.19 -11.70
N GLN A 118 15.09 11.16 -12.55
CA GLN A 118 14.70 11.34 -13.96
C GLN A 118 13.35 12.06 -14.10
N TRP A 119 12.38 11.69 -13.26
CA TRP A 119 11.06 12.35 -13.22
C TRP A 119 11.14 13.83 -12.83
N ILE A 120 12.14 14.22 -12.03
CA ILE A 120 12.34 15.63 -11.64
C ILE A 120 13.06 16.41 -12.73
N GLU A 121 13.98 15.77 -13.45
CA GLU A 121 14.67 16.37 -14.61
C GLU A 121 13.74 16.53 -15.81
N HIS A 122 12.82 15.59 -16.02
CA HIS A 122 11.89 15.54 -17.14
C HIS A 122 10.45 15.31 -16.67
N PRO A 123 9.78 16.36 -16.12
CA PRO A 123 8.43 16.22 -15.58
C PRO A 123 7.34 15.91 -16.63
N ASP A 124 7.64 16.06 -17.92
CA ASP A 124 6.69 15.89 -19.05
C ASP A 124 6.97 14.62 -19.91
N SER A 125 7.73 13.64 -19.42
CA SER A 125 8.05 12.38 -20.14
C SER A 125 7.42 11.13 -19.54
#